data_AF-A0A1V5X368-F1
#
_entry.id   AF-A0A1V5X368-F1
#
_cell.length_a   1.000
_cell.length_b   1.000
_cell.length_c   1.000
_cell.angle_alpha   90.00
_cell.angle_beta   90.00
_cell.angle_gamma   90.00
#
_symmetry.space_group_name_H-M   'P 1'
#
loop_
_entity.id
_entity.type
_entity.pdbx_description
1 polymer ?
#
loop_
_entity_poly.entity_id
_entity_poly.type
_entity_poly.pdbx_seq_one_letter_code
_entity_poly.pdbx_strand_id
1 'polypeptide(L)'
;MSNIKRTQFAQAAFDYATYFTATFGRTQIGGGCIRRPHLVAPDGMSTAGGKLIRQHIVLRPDVPAFSTLTVGAVDVAKGAATLRTFGYLRHAHQARFGSRPFDLDGVGYQTFFSQAQEFFARQGMRVDVETEANVPKSDVPTAPPDRAKTTILVVITLVVLVILSAVAVGGYVLIRILG
;
A
#
# COMPACT_ATOMS: atom_id res chain seq x y z
N MET A 1 10.42 39.61 2.90
CA MET A 1 10.82 39.02 1.59
C MET A 1 10.59 37.51 1.46
N SER A 2 9.83 36.85 2.36
CA SER A 2 9.63 35.39 2.38
C SER A 2 8.38 34.88 1.66
N ASN A 3 7.49 35.77 1.19
CA ASN A 3 6.22 35.37 0.57
C ASN A 3 6.33 35.10 -0.95
N ILE A 4 7.21 35.82 -1.65
CA ILE A 4 7.34 35.75 -3.12
C ILE A 4 7.89 34.38 -3.58
N LYS A 5 8.86 33.81 -2.86
CA LYS A 5 9.42 32.49 -3.19
C LYS A 5 8.41 31.35 -2.97
N ARG A 6 7.46 31.49 -2.03
CA ARG A 6 6.45 30.45 -1.72
C ARG A 6 5.45 30.29 -2.86
N THR A 7 4.99 31.41 -3.42
CA THR A 7 4.09 31.42 -4.59
C THR A 7 4.77 30.80 -5.82
N GLN A 8 6.07 31.06 -6.02
CA GLN A 8 6.79 30.53 -7.19
C GLN A 8 6.91 29.00 -7.20
N PHE A 9 7.19 28.35 -6.06
CA PHE A 9 7.27 26.88 -6.01
C PHE A 9 5.90 26.20 -6.13
N ALA A 10 4.86 26.79 -5.53
CA ALA A 10 3.49 26.30 -5.67
C ALA A 10 3.01 26.44 -7.12
N GLN A 11 3.33 27.56 -7.78
CA GLN A 11 3.04 27.79 -9.19
C GLN A 11 3.76 26.78 -10.08
N ALA A 12 5.07 26.57 -9.89
CA ALA A 12 5.82 25.59 -10.67
C ALA A 12 5.25 24.16 -10.53
N ALA A 13 4.86 23.75 -9.33
CA ALA A 13 4.23 22.44 -9.10
C ALA A 13 2.85 22.31 -9.76
N PHE A 14 2.08 23.39 -9.82
CA PHE A 14 0.80 23.45 -10.53
C PHE A 14 1.00 23.38 -12.05
N ASP A 15 1.99 24.11 -12.57
CA ASP A 15 2.35 24.12 -13.97
C ASP A 15 2.76 22.70 -14.42
N TYR A 16 3.56 21.98 -13.62
CA TYR A 16 3.94 20.59 -13.91
C TYR A 16 2.74 19.63 -13.98
N ALA A 17 1.79 19.74 -13.04
CA ALA A 17 0.58 18.92 -13.09
C ALA A 17 -0.28 19.22 -14.32
N THR A 18 -0.32 20.49 -14.74
CA THR A 18 -1.03 20.94 -15.95
C THR A 18 -0.36 20.39 -17.21
N TYR A 19 0.95 20.53 -17.34
CA TYR A 19 1.71 19.97 -18.47
C TYR A 19 1.59 18.45 -18.54
N PHE A 20 1.73 17.76 -17.40
CA PHE A 20 1.56 16.32 -17.35
C PHE A 20 0.16 15.89 -17.82
N THR A 21 -0.89 16.60 -17.39
CA THR A 21 -2.26 16.33 -17.83
C THR A 21 -2.46 16.62 -19.32
N ALA A 22 -1.84 17.68 -19.86
CA ALA A 22 -1.90 17.99 -21.28
C ALA A 22 -1.21 16.90 -22.13
N THR A 23 -0.10 16.33 -21.66
CA THR A 23 0.64 15.29 -22.36
C THR A 23 -0.03 13.91 -22.23
N PHE A 24 -0.46 13.52 -21.03
CA PHE A 24 -0.88 12.15 -20.73
C PHE A 24 -2.38 11.97 -20.47
N GLY A 25 -3.19 13.04 -20.47
CA GLY A 25 -4.61 12.96 -20.11
C GLY A 25 -5.46 12.10 -21.06
N ARG A 26 -4.96 11.83 -22.27
CA ARG A 26 -5.57 10.92 -23.24
C ARG A 26 -4.97 9.52 -23.24
N THR A 27 -3.86 9.31 -22.52
CA THR A 27 -3.22 8.00 -22.41
C THR A 27 -4.14 7.06 -21.64
N GLN A 28 -4.47 5.94 -22.26
CA GLN A 28 -5.26 4.87 -21.67
C GLN A 28 -4.39 3.63 -21.55
N ILE A 29 -4.32 3.08 -20.34
CA ILE A 29 -3.61 1.83 -20.07
C ILE A 29 -4.65 0.79 -19.69
N GLY A 30 -4.66 -0.32 -20.43
CA GLY A 30 -5.63 -1.40 -20.28
C GLY A 30 -5.32 -2.37 -19.13
N GLY A 31 -5.99 -3.51 -19.18
CA GLY A 31 -5.98 -4.56 -18.15
C GLY A 31 -7.42 -4.96 -17.80
N GLY A 32 -7.71 -5.19 -16.52
CA GLY A 32 -9.07 -5.42 -16.04
C GLY A 32 -9.98 -4.18 -16.10
N CYS A 33 -9.39 -2.98 -16.17
CA CYS A 33 -10.10 -1.74 -16.45
C CYS A 33 -9.18 -0.74 -17.15
N ILE A 34 -9.76 0.29 -17.78
CA ILE A 34 -8.99 1.43 -18.29
C ILE A 34 -8.49 2.24 -17.10
N ARG A 35 -7.20 2.59 -17.12
CA ARG A 35 -6.57 3.52 -16.18
C ARG A 35 -5.89 4.66 -16.92
N ARG A 36 -5.93 5.85 -16.33
CA ARG A 36 -5.34 7.08 -16.86
C ARG A 36 -4.25 7.62 -15.95
N PRO A 37 -3.11 8.07 -16.49
CA PRO A 37 -2.09 8.74 -15.71
C PRO A 37 -2.59 10.08 -15.16
N HIS A 38 -2.30 10.32 -13.89
CA HIS A 38 -2.54 11.59 -13.21
C HIS A 38 -1.36 11.94 -12.32
N LEU A 39 -1.01 13.22 -12.28
CA LEU A 39 -0.11 13.75 -11.26
C LEU A 39 -0.96 14.32 -10.12
N VAL A 40 -0.85 13.73 -8.94
CA VAL A 40 -1.61 14.16 -7.76
C VAL A 40 -1.00 15.47 -7.27
N ALA A 41 -1.81 16.54 -7.32
CA ALA A 41 -1.46 17.83 -6.77
C ALA A 41 -1.18 17.70 -5.26
N PRO A 42 -0.33 18.54 -4.69
CA PRO A 42 0.05 18.42 -3.29
C PRO A 42 -1.07 18.89 -2.37
N ASP A 43 -1.25 18.21 -1.24
CA ASP A 43 -2.28 18.58 -0.25
C ASP A 43 -1.88 19.87 0.50
N GLY A 44 -2.58 20.97 0.18
CA GLY A 44 -2.64 22.20 0.98
C GLY A 44 -1.59 23.29 0.69
N MET A 45 -1.92 24.53 1.08
CA MET A 45 -0.97 25.65 1.23
C MET A 45 -0.02 25.31 2.39
N SER A 46 1.08 24.64 2.06
CA SER A 46 2.00 24.05 3.04
C SER A 46 2.57 25.11 4.01
N THR A 47 2.19 25.01 5.29
CA THR A 47 2.72 25.81 6.41
C THR A 47 4.16 25.42 6.79
N ALA A 48 4.70 24.34 6.22
CA ALA A 48 6.05 23.83 6.45
C ALA A 48 7.10 24.33 5.44
N GLY A 49 6.90 25.52 4.86
CA GLY A 49 7.98 26.28 4.22
C GLY A 49 8.55 25.68 2.92
N GLY A 50 7.70 25.28 1.97
CA GLY A 50 8.07 25.07 0.55
C GLY A 50 9.14 24.01 0.27
N LYS A 51 9.55 23.24 1.28
CA LYS A 51 10.73 22.36 1.22
C LYS A 51 10.42 20.94 0.74
N LEU A 52 9.16 20.54 0.67
CA LEU A 52 8.77 19.13 0.50
C LEU A 52 7.46 18.98 -0.28
N ILE A 53 7.45 19.31 -1.57
CA ILE A 53 6.27 19.10 -2.41
C ILE A 53 6.57 17.98 -3.40
N ARG A 54 6.57 16.75 -2.88
CA ARG A 54 6.60 15.53 -3.71
C ARG A 54 5.18 15.24 -4.20
N GLN A 55 4.98 15.21 -5.50
CA GLN A 55 3.71 14.87 -6.15
C GLN A 55 3.75 13.42 -6.61
N HIS A 56 2.67 12.67 -6.44
CA HIS A 56 2.62 11.27 -6.86
C HIS A 56 2.08 11.12 -8.28
N ILE A 57 2.75 10.30 -9.09
CA ILE A 57 2.23 9.86 -10.39
C ILE A 57 1.39 8.61 -10.14
N VAL A 58 0.12 8.66 -10.52
CA VAL A 58 -0.83 7.59 -10.29
C VAL A 58 -1.56 7.19 -11.57
N LEU A 59 -1.93 5.91 -11.69
CA LEU A 59 -2.88 5.43 -12.67
C LEU A 59 -4.24 5.30 -12.00
N ARG A 60 -5.13 6.25 -12.32
CA ARG A 60 -6.50 6.26 -11.79
C ARG A 60 -7.40 5.40 -12.67
N PRO A 61 -8.17 4.46 -12.12
CA PRO A 61 -9.13 3.70 -12.89
C PRO A 61 -10.35 4.54 -13.25
N ASP A 62 -10.91 4.31 -14.44
CA ASP A 62 -12.17 4.93 -14.86
C ASP A 62 -13.37 4.33 -14.10
N VAL A 63 -13.20 3.18 -13.45
CA VAL A 63 -14.24 2.46 -12.68
C VAL A 63 -13.90 2.45 -11.18
N PRO A 64 -14.81 2.88 -10.28
CA PRO A 64 -14.54 2.99 -8.83
C PRO A 64 -14.17 1.68 -8.11
N ALA A 65 -14.57 0.52 -8.65
CA ALA A 65 -14.28 -0.79 -8.06
C ALA A 65 -12.80 -1.19 -8.12
N PHE A 66 -11.99 -0.50 -8.93
CA PHE A 66 -10.57 -0.78 -9.10
C PHE A 66 -9.73 0.17 -8.25
N SER A 67 -8.56 -0.30 -7.81
CA SER A 67 -7.62 0.53 -7.06
C SER A 67 -6.75 1.41 -7.96
N THR A 68 -6.49 2.64 -7.51
CA THR A 68 -5.45 3.51 -8.05
C THR A 68 -4.06 2.92 -7.82
N LEU A 69 -3.20 2.94 -8.84
CA LEU A 69 -1.82 2.45 -8.74
C LEU A 69 -0.85 3.63 -8.69
N THR A 70 0.03 3.69 -7.69
CA THR A 70 1.11 4.69 -7.65
C THR A 70 2.32 4.19 -8.44
N VAL A 71 2.61 4.85 -9.55
CA VAL A 71 3.62 4.43 -10.53
C VAL A 71 4.88 5.27 -10.52
N GLY A 72 4.88 6.35 -9.73
CA GLY A 72 6.05 7.18 -9.56
C GLY A 72 5.80 8.37 -8.64
N ALA A 73 6.77 9.27 -8.61
CA ALA A 73 6.67 10.54 -7.93
C ALA A 73 7.56 11.58 -8.61
N VAL A 74 7.21 12.86 -8.45
CA VAL A 74 7.98 14.01 -8.91
C VAL A 74 8.30 14.87 -7.71
N ASP A 75 9.56 15.22 -7.54
CA ASP A 75 10.07 16.16 -6.55
C ASP A 75 10.61 17.38 -7.30
N VAL A 76 9.73 18.36 -7.53
CA VAL A 76 10.03 19.57 -8.30
C VAL A 76 11.14 20.38 -7.63
N ALA A 77 11.17 20.40 -6.30
CA ALA A 77 12.19 21.12 -5.54
C ALA A 77 13.59 20.52 -5.73
N LYS A 78 13.68 19.21 -5.98
CA LYS A 78 14.95 18.51 -6.23
C LYS A 78 15.25 18.28 -7.71
N GLY A 79 14.37 18.70 -8.62
CA GLY A 79 14.49 18.42 -10.05
C GLY A 79 14.61 16.92 -10.34
N ALA A 80 13.87 16.09 -9.60
CA ALA A 80 13.97 14.64 -9.69
C ALA A 80 12.60 13.99 -9.87
N ALA A 81 12.54 12.95 -10.70
CA ALA A 81 11.38 12.09 -10.87
C ALA A 81 11.78 10.65 -10.58
N THR A 82 10.85 9.89 -10.01
CA THR A 82 11.02 8.46 -9.77
C THR A 82 9.91 7.73 -10.50
N LEU A 83 10.26 6.72 -11.30
CA LEU A 83 9.33 5.90 -12.07
C LEU A 83 9.51 4.42 -11.73
N ARG A 84 8.40 3.70 -11.58
CA ARG A 84 8.41 2.27 -11.26
C ARG A 84 8.26 1.43 -12.50
N THR A 85 9.04 0.36 -12.62
CA THR A 85 8.88 -0.59 -13.72
C THR A 85 7.60 -1.42 -13.56
N PHE A 86 7.17 -2.09 -14.65
CA PHE A 86 6.07 -3.05 -14.57
C PHE A 86 6.36 -4.17 -13.56
N GLY A 87 7.60 -4.66 -13.55
CA GLY A 87 8.08 -5.67 -12.61
C GLY A 87 7.90 -5.22 -11.17
N TYR A 88 8.34 -4.01 -10.84
CA TYR A 88 8.13 -3.41 -9.51
C TYR A 88 6.65 -3.44 -9.12
N LEU A 89 5.76 -2.97 -9.99
CA LEU A 89 4.32 -2.89 -9.68
C LEU A 89 3.71 -4.27 -9.46
N ARG A 90 4.09 -5.24 -10.31
CA ARG A 90 3.65 -6.64 -10.18
C ARG A 90 4.12 -7.25 -8.87
N HIS A 91 5.39 -7.07 -8.50
CA HIS A 91 5.94 -7.56 -7.24
C HIS A 91 5.30 -6.89 -6.03
N ALA A 92 5.12 -5.57 -6.05
CA ALA A 92 4.44 -4.84 -4.99
C ALA A 92 2.97 -5.27 -4.84
N HIS A 93 2.28 -5.53 -5.96
CA HIS A 93 0.91 -6.06 -5.96
C HIS A 93 0.86 -7.46 -5.34
N GLN A 94 1.74 -8.36 -5.78
CA GLN A 94 1.82 -9.73 -5.25
C GLN A 94 2.14 -9.74 -3.76
N ALA A 95 3.07 -8.89 -3.31
CA ALA A 95 3.40 -8.76 -1.89
C ALA A 95 2.20 -8.30 -1.05
N ARG A 96 1.33 -7.45 -1.60
CA ARG A 96 0.18 -6.89 -0.88
C ARG A 96 -1.07 -7.76 -0.95
N PHE A 97 -1.32 -8.42 -2.08
CA PHE A 97 -2.58 -9.11 -2.37
C PHE A 97 -2.42 -10.61 -2.62
N GLY A 98 -1.21 -11.15 -2.47
CA GLY A 98 -0.93 -12.57 -2.66
C GLY A 98 -1.15 -13.02 -4.10
N SER A 99 -2.03 -14.02 -4.28
CA SER A 99 -2.31 -14.66 -5.56
C SER A 99 -3.33 -13.92 -6.45
N ARG A 100 -3.84 -12.76 -6.03
CA ARG A 100 -4.77 -11.98 -6.86
C ARG A 100 -4.11 -11.57 -8.20
N PRO A 101 -4.84 -11.61 -9.31
CA PRO A 101 -4.29 -11.24 -10.61
C PRO A 101 -3.88 -9.77 -10.64
N PHE A 102 -2.75 -9.48 -11.30
CA PHE A 102 -2.29 -8.12 -11.50
C PHE A 102 -2.84 -7.58 -12.82
N ASP A 103 -3.96 -6.89 -12.72
CA ASP A 103 -4.79 -6.47 -13.87
C ASP A 103 -4.31 -5.16 -14.51
N LEU A 104 -3.08 -5.15 -15.01
CA LEU A 104 -2.47 -4.03 -15.75
C LEU A 104 -1.86 -4.55 -17.06
N ASP A 105 -2.21 -3.92 -18.18
CA ASP A 105 -1.58 -4.22 -19.47
C ASP A 105 -0.11 -3.82 -19.46
N GLY A 106 0.78 -4.80 -19.63
CA GLY A 106 2.22 -4.59 -19.65
C GLY A 106 2.71 -3.78 -20.85
N VAL A 107 2.10 -3.94 -22.03
CA VAL A 107 2.55 -3.26 -23.25
C VAL A 107 2.14 -1.78 -23.21
N GLY A 108 0.88 -1.51 -22.88
CA GLY A 108 0.38 -0.15 -22.65
C GLY A 108 1.14 0.55 -21.53
N TYR A 109 1.43 -0.15 -20.43
CA TYR A 109 2.24 0.41 -19.35
C TYR A 109 3.67 0.74 -19.78
N GLN A 110 4.35 -0.16 -20.51
CA GLN A 110 5.72 0.06 -20.97
C GLN A 110 5.81 1.25 -21.94
N THR A 111 4.78 1.43 -22.78
CA THR A 111 4.66 2.57 -23.69
C THR A 111 4.55 3.87 -22.89
N PHE A 112 3.63 3.93 -21.93
CA PHE A 112 3.51 5.06 -21.01
C PHE A 112 4.81 5.33 -20.25
N PHE A 113 5.45 4.29 -19.70
CA PHE A 113 6.67 4.39 -18.91
C PHE A 113 7.80 5.05 -19.72
N SER A 114 7.99 4.60 -20.97
CA SER A 114 9.03 5.14 -21.86
C SER A 114 8.76 6.60 -22.22
N GLN A 115 7.49 6.94 -22.52
CA GLN A 115 7.07 8.33 -22.78
C GLN A 115 7.23 9.22 -21.54
N ALA A 116 6.91 8.72 -20.35
CA ALA A 116 7.07 9.44 -19.10
C ALA A 116 8.55 9.70 -18.78
N GLN A 117 9.41 8.70 -18.96
CA GLN A 117 10.85 8.84 -18.78
C GLN A 117 11.42 9.93 -19.71
N GLU A 118 11.03 9.91 -20.98
CA GLU A 118 11.44 10.92 -21.94
C GLU A 118 10.89 12.30 -21.60
N PHE A 119 9.61 12.40 -21.23
CA PHE A 119 8.99 13.65 -20.81
C PHE A 119 9.78 14.31 -19.67
N PHE A 120 10.05 13.59 -18.58
CA PHE A 120 10.77 14.15 -17.43
C PHE A 120 12.24 14.48 -17.77
N ALA A 121 12.90 13.66 -18.58
CA ALA A 121 14.25 13.96 -19.06
C ALA A 121 14.30 15.26 -19.88
N ARG A 122 13.32 15.48 -20.78
CA ARG A 122 13.20 16.73 -21.57
C ARG A 122 12.90 17.96 -20.71
N GLN A 123 12.25 17.78 -19.55
CA GLN A 123 12.06 18.85 -18.56
C GLN A 123 13.32 19.11 -17.70
N GLY A 124 14.44 18.45 -18.00
CA GLY A 124 15.70 18.60 -17.26
C GLY A 124 15.71 17.91 -15.91
N MET A 125 14.78 16.99 -15.64
CA MET A 125 14.74 16.24 -14.38
C MET A 125 15.66 15.02 -14.43
N ARG A 126 16.26 14.70 -13.28
CA ARG A 126 16.92 13.41 -13.05
C ARG A 126 15.86 12.33 -12.84
N VAL A 127 15.83 11.32 -13.71
CA VAL A 127 14.85 10.23 -13.64
C VAL A 127 15.47 8.99 -13.00
N ASP A 128 14.96 8.62 -11.83
CA ASP A 128 15.29 7.39 -11.11
C ASP A 128 14.30 6.28 -11.46
N VAL A 129 14.80 5.09 -11.80
CA VAL A 129 13.97 3.94 -12.13
C VAL A 129 13.99 2.91 -10.98
N GLU A 130 12.83 2.68 -10.40
CA GLU A 130 12.61 1.65 -9.38
C GLU A 130 12.23 0.33 -10.06
N THR A 131 13.16 -0.64 -10.02
CA THR A 131 12.96 -1.97 -10.60
C THR A 131 12.51 -3.00 -9.56
N GLU A 132 13.02 -2.89 -8.34
CA GLU A 132 12.75 -3.82 -7.26
C GLU A 132 11.89 -3.17 -6.19
N ALA A 133 10.79 -3.84 -5.82
CA ALA A 133 9.96 -3.42 -4.72
C ALA A 133 10.66 -3.80 -3.41
N ASN A 134 11.33 -2.83 -2.78
CA ASN A 134 11.76 -2.96 -1.38
C ASN A 134 10.52 -2.82 -0.50
N VAL A 135 9.67 -3.85 -0.50
CA VAL A 135 8.54 -3.97 0.40
C VAL A 135 9.13 -4.52 1.69
N PRO A 136 9.20 -3.73 2.79
CA PRO A 136 9.40 -4.33 4.09
C PRO A 136 8.26 -5.33 4.22
N LYS A 137 8.57 -6.63 4.39
CA LYS A 137 7.55 -7.58 4.83
C LYS A 137 6.92 -6.91 6.04
N SER A 138 5.66 -6.47 5.93
CA SER A 138 4.95 -6.03 7.11
C SER A 138 5.11 -7.17 8.09
N ASP A 139 5.76 -6.89 9.22
CA ASP A 139 5.63 -7.73 10.39
C ASP A 139 4.12 -7.76 10.63
N VAL A 140 3.49 -8.83 10.13
CA VAL A 140 2.13 -9.17 10.51
C VAL A 140 2.19 -9.12 12.03
N PRO A 141 1.42 -8.24 12.70
CA PRO A 141 1.33 -8.32 14.14
C PRO A 141 0.97 -9.77 14.43
N THR A 142 1.91 -10.52 15.00
CA THR A 142 1.69 -11.93 15.31
C THR A 142 0.39 -11.92 16.11
N ALA A 143 -0.66 -12.53 15.56
CA ALA A 143 -1.95 -12.57 16.21
C ALA A 143 -1.69 -12.93 17.68
N PRO A 144 -2.26 -12.20 18.66
CA PRO A 144 -2.01 -12.48 20.06
C PRO A 144 -2.25 -13.98 20.28
N PRO A 145 -1.33 -14.69 20.96
CA PRO A 145 -1.39 -16.14 21.07
C PRO A 145 -2.80 -16.55 21.49
N ASP A 146 -3.40 -17.46 20.72
CA ASP A 146 -4.74 -18.01 20.87
C ASP A 146 -5.04 -18.33 22.35
N ARG A 147 -5.59 -17.37 23.09
CA ARG A 147 -6.12 -17.58 24.44
C ARG A 147 -7.26 -18.61 24.44
N ALA A 148 -7.81 -18.93 23.27
CA ALA A 148 -8.88 -19.92 23.10
C ALA A 148 -8.45 -21.35 23.44
N LYS A 149 -7.20 -21.75 23.16
CA LYS A 149 -6.74 -23.13 23.42
C LYS A 149 -6.44 -23.40 24.89
N THR A 150 -5.95 -22.39 25.61
CA THR A 150 -5.67 -22.51 27.06
C THR A 150 -6.94 -22.60 27.89
N THR A 151 -8.01 -21.87 27.52
CA THR A 151 -9.28 -21.90 28.28
C THR A 151 -9.98 -23.26 28.19
N ILE A 152 -9.96 -23.91 27.02
CA ILE A 152 -10.61 -25.23 26.85
C ILE A 152 -9.90 -26.30 27.67
N LEU A 153 -8.57 -26.29 27.73
CA LEU A 153 -7.80 -27.29 28.46
C LEU A 153 -7.94 -27.13 29.98
N VAL A 154 -8.05 -25.89 30.49
CA VAL A 154 -8.31 -25.62 31.92
C VAL A 154 -9.71 -26.09 32.33
N VAL A 155 -10.73 -25.85 31.51
CA VAL A 155 -12.11 -26.30 31.79
C VAL A 155 -12.20 -27.83 31.82
N ILE A 156 -11.60 -28.52 30.85
CA ILE A 156 -11.59 -30.00 30.83
C ILE A 156 -10.91 -30.57 32.08
N THR A 157 -9.77 -30.00 32.48
CA THR A 157 -9.02 -30.46 33.66
C THR A 157 -9.86 -30.29 34.94
N LEU A 158 -10.58 -29.18 35.07
CA LEU A 158 -11.42 -28.91 36.24
C LEU A 158 -12.62 -29.86 36.33
N VAL A 159 -13.27 -30.16 35.19
CA VAL A 159 -14.40 -31.11 35.14
C VAL A 159 -13.95 -32.52 35.53
N VAL A 160 -12.80 -32.99 35.03
CA VAL A 160 -12.25 -34.31 35.38
C VAL A 160 -11.97 -34.41 36.89
N LEU A 161 -11.45 -33.34 37.49
CA LEU A 161 -11.11 -33.33 38.92
C LEU A 161 -12.36 -33.35 39.81
N VAL A 162 -13.45 -32.70 39.40
CA VAL A 162 -14.75 -32.76 40.10
C VAL A 162 -15.39 -34.14 39.99
N ILE A 163 -15.29 -34.80 38.83
CA ILE A 163 -15.83 -36.16 38.67
C ILE A 163 -15.05 -37.15 39.53
N LEU A 164 -13.72 -37.07 39.54
CA LEU A 164 -12.88 -37.94 40.36
C LEU A 164 -13.13 -37.75 41.86
N SER A 165 -13.32 -36.50 42.32
CA SER A 165 -13.63 -36.24 43.73
C SER A 165 -15.02 -36.75 44.11
N ALA A 166 -16.03 -36.61 43.25
CA ALA A 166 -17.36 -37.16 43.49
C ALA A 166 -17.36 -38.69 43.59
N VAL A 167 -16.59 -39.38 42.74
CA VAL A 167 -16.44 -40.85 42.79
C VAL A 167 -15.70 -41.29 44.04
N ALA A 168 -14.62 -40.60 44.43
CA ALA A 168 -13.86 -40.92 45.63
C ALA A 168 -14.69 -40.72 46.90
N VAL A 169 -15.45 -39.61 47.00
CA VAL A 169 -16.33 -39.33 48.13
C VAL A 169 -17.50 -40.32 48.17
N GLY A 170 -18.13 -40.61 47.03
CA GLY A 170 -19.21 -41.59 46.94
C GLY A 170 -18.76 -43.00 47.33
N GLY A 171 -17.59 -43.43 46.86
CA GLY A 171 -17.01 -44.72 47.23
C GLY A 171 -16.65 -44.80 48.71
N TYR A 172 -16.06 -43.73 49.28
CA TYR A 172 -15.71 -43.67 50.70
C TYR A 172 -16.96 -43.76 51.60
N VAL A 173 -18.03 -43.03 51.27
CA VAL A 173 -19.29 -43.07 52.01
C VAL A 173 -19.95 -44.44 51.93
N LEU A 174 -19.94 -45.09 50.76
CA LEU A 174 -20.52 -46.41 50.57
C LEU A 174 -19.79 -47.49 51.38
N ILE A 175 -18.45 -47.46 51.39
CA ILE A 175 -17.61 -48.36 52.21
C ILE A 175 -17.89 -48.18 53.70
N ARG A 176 -18.12 -46.93 54.15
CA ARG A 176 -18.41 -46.59 55.55
C ARG A 176 -19.81 -46.97 56.03
N ILE A 177 -20.75 -47.24 55.12
CA ILE A 177 -22.14 -47.61 55.45
C ILE A 177 -22.31 -49.14 55.44
N LEU A 178 -21.52 -49.87 54.63
CA LEU A 178 -21.60 -51.33 54.52
C LEU A 178 -20.63 -52.11 55.42
N GLY A 179 -19.70 -51.44 56.11
CA GLY A 179 -18.78 -52.04 57.09
C GLY A 179 -19.05 -51.54 58.50
#